data_AF-A0A450TGP3-F1
#
_entry.id   AF-A0A450TGP3-F1
#
_cell.length_a   1.000
_cell.length_b   1.000
_cell.length_c   1.000
_cell.angle_alpha   90.00
_cell.angle_beta   90.00
_cell.angle_gamma   90.00
#
_symmetry.space_group_name_H-M   'P 1'
#
loop_
_entity.id
_entity.type
_entity.pdbx_description
1 polymer ?
#
loop_
_entity_poly.entity_id
_entity_poly.type
_entity_poly.pdbx_seq_one_letter_code
_entity_poly.pdbx_strand_id
1 'polypeptide(L)' 'MVGHGCPAYQYLDGSTPPKERKRRVDAFQAGKGDIFLISLKAGGLGINLTAADYVIHMDP' A
#
# COMPACT_ATOMS: atom_id res chain seq x y z
N MET A 1 27.34 -0.86 11.00
CA MET A 1 26.12 -1.62 11.36
C MET A 1 24.94 -0.90 10.76
N VAL A 2 24.42 -1.38 9.63
CA VAL A 2 23.12 -0.91 9.14
C VAL A 2 22.09 -1.69 9.95
N GLY A 3 21.44 -1.03 10.90
CA GLY A 3 20.24 -1.60 11.51
C GLY A 3 19.18 -1.64 10.43
N HIS A 4 18.89 -2.83 9.87
CA HIS A 4 17.75 -3.00 9.00
C HIS A 4 16.50 -2.86 9.87
N GLY A 5 15.99 -1.64 10.01
CA GLY A 5 14.65 -1.42 10.54
C GLY A 5 13.67 -2.20 9.67
N CYS A 6 12.69 -2.85 10.29
CA CYS A 6 11.62 -3.49 9.53
C CYS A 6 10.90 -2.39 8.72
N PRO A 7 10.82 -2.49 7.38
CA PRO A 7 10.19 -1.47 6.57
C PRO A 7 8.73 -1.31 6.99
N ALA A 8 8.30 -0.07 7.19
CA ALA A 8 6.92 0.21 7.56
C ALA A 8 6.05 -0.07 6.33
N TYR A 9 4.91 -0.73 6.50
CA TYR A 9 4.01 -1.03 5.38
C TYR A 9 2.58 -0.58 5.64
N GLN A 10 1.89 -0.28 4.56
CA GLN A 10 0.44 -0.12 4.53
C GLN A 10 -0.16 -1.35 3.84
N TYR A 11 -1.35 -1.77 4.28
CA TYR A 11 -2.04 -2.93 3.71
C TYR A 11 -3.50 -2.60 3.40
N LEU A 12 -3.99 -3.08 2.26
CA LEU A 12 -5.36 -2.89 1.81
C LEU A 12 -5.89 -4.16 1.14
N ASP A 13 -7.06 -4.61 1.58
CA ASP A 13 -7.83 -5.67 0.95
C ASP A 13 -9.31 -5.30 0.80
N GLY A 14 -10.10 -6.22 0.26
CA GLY A 14 -11.53 -6.00 0.02
C GLY A 14 -12.35 -5.75 1.30
N SER A 15 -11.84 -6.17 2.45
CA SER A 15 -12.48 -6.00 3.76
C SER A 15 -12.16 -4.64 4.40
N THR A 16 -11.21 -3.88 3.84
CA THR A 16 -10.81 -2.58 4.38
C THR A 16 -11.90 -1.51 4.11
N PRO A 17 -12.50 -0.89 5.14
CA PRO A 17 -13.56 0.10 4.97
C PRO A 17 -13.11 1.32 4.15
N PRO A 18 -14.02 2.00 3.42
CA PRO A 18 -13.65 3.12 2.54
C PRO A 18 -12.87 4.25 3.22
N LYS A 19 -13.23 4.61 4.46
CA LYS A 19 -12.55 5.66 5.23
C LYS A 19 -11.11 5.25 5.59
N GLU A 20 -10.92 4.00 5.98
CA GLU A 20 -9.60 3.47 6.34
C GLU A 20 -8.71 3.29 5.11
N ARG A 21 -9.30 2.87 3.97
CA ARG A 21 -8.64 2.85 2.67
C ARG A 21 -8.01 4.20 2.34
N LYS A 22 -8.80 5.28 2.43
CA LYS A 22 -8.31 6.63 2.16
C LYS A 22 -7.15 7.00 3.08
N ARG A 23 -7.27 6.73 4.38
CA ARG A 23 -6.21 7.01 5.37
C ARG A 23 -4.89 6.33 5.01
N ARG A 24 -4.93 5.05 4.60
CA ARG A 24 -3.73 4.27 4.25
C ARG A 24 -3.09 4.76 2.96
N VAL A 25 -3.90 5.03 1.94
CA VAL A 25 -3.42 5.62 0.68
C VAL A 25 -2.75 6.96 0.96
N ASP A 26 -3.42 7.86 1.69
CA ASP A 26 -2.88 9.18 2.03
C ASP A 26 -1.57 9.06 2.84
N ALA A 27 -1.46 8.08 3.75
CA ALA A 27 -0.23 7.82 4.50
C ALA A 27 0.93 7.38 3.59
N PHE A 28 0.69 6.44 2.68
CA PHE A 28 1.70 5.99 1.72
C PHE A 28 2.15 7.11 0.78
N GLN A 29 1.19 7.88 0.26
CA GLN A 29 1.50 9.01 -0.61
C GLN A 29 2.28 10.13 0.11
N ALA A 30 2.14 10.23 1.43
CA ALA A 30 2.94 11.13 2.27
C ALA A 30 4.31 10.55 2.67
N GLY A 31 4.73 9.40 2.10
CA GLY A 31 5.98 8.72 2.43
C GLY A 31 5.96 7.97 3.76
N LYS A 32 4.78 7.74 4.36
CA LYS A 32 4.62 7.00 5.61
C LYS A 32 4.27 5.53 5.31
N GLY A 33 5.28 4.80 4.88
CA GLY A 33 5.22 3.37 4.55
C GLY A 33 6.07 3.10 3.32
N ASP A 34 7.15 2.35 3.49
CA ASP A 34 8.08 1.98 2.41
C ASP A 34 7.42 1.01 1.41
N ILE A 35 6.38 0.30 1.85
CA ILE A 35 5.69 -0.74 1.06
C ILE A 35 4.17 -0.56 1.17
N PHE A 36 3.48 -0.62 0.03
CA PHE A 36 2.02 -0.69 -0.03
C PHE A 36 1.58 -2.05 -0.57
N LEU A 37 0.91 -2.85 0.27
CA LEU A 37 0.42 -4.18 -0.07
C LEU A 37 -1.07 -4.11 -0.40
N ILE A 38 -1.45 -4.61 -1.58
CA ILE A 38 -2.85 -4.63 -2.03
C ILE A 38 -3.23 -6.02 -2.52
N SER A 39 -4.39 -6.52 -2.12
CA SER A 39 -4.94 -7.71 -2.76
C SER A 39 -5.46 -7.38 -4.17
N LEU A 40 -5.27 -8.29 -5.13
CA LEU A 40 -5.69 -8.09 -6.53
C LEU A 40 -7.16 -7.68 -6.65
N LYS A 41 -8.03 -8.29 -5.84
CA LYS A 41 -9.46 -7.96 -5.76
C LYS A 41 -9.72 -6.50 -5.35
N ALA A 42 -8.87 -5.93 -4.51
CA ALA A 42 -8.99 -4.54 -4.06
C ALA A 42 -8.29 -3.55 -5.01
N GLY A 43 -7.26 -3.98 -5.73
CA GLY A 43 -6.60 -3.19 -6.78
C GLY A 43 -7.56 -2.79 -7.91
N GLY A 44 -8.54 -3.63 -8.23
CA GLY A 44 -9.60 -3.35 -9.21
C GLY A 44 -10.59 -2.24 -8.83
N LEU A 45 -10.47 -1.64 -7.63
CA LEU A 45 -11.39 -0.61 -7.13
C LEU A 45 -10.99 0.83 -7.50
N GLY A 46 -9.93 1.02 -8.31
CA GLY A 46 -9.46 2.34 -8.74
C GLY A 46 -8.74 3.11 -7.63
N ILE A 47 -7.54 2.64 -7.27
CA ILE A 47 -6.69 3.29 -6.26
C ILE A 47 -5.58 4.06 -7.00
N ASN A 48 -5.36 5.32 -6.64
CA ASN A 48 -4.28 6.12 -7.23
C ASN A 48 -3.05 6.12 -6.30
N LEU A 49 -1.96 5.48 -6.72
CA LEU A 49 -0.71 5.36 -5.97
C LEU A 49 0.44 5.95 -6.78
N THR A 50 0.50 7.28 -6.90
CA THR A 50 1.54 7.95 -7.71
C THR A 50 2.90 8.00 -7.03
N ALA A 51 2.95 7.74 -5.72
CA ALA A 51 4.18 7.73 -4.94
C ALA A 51 4.99 6.44 -5.06
N ALA A 52 4.47 5.41 -5.75
CA ALA A 52 5.19 4.15 -5.93
C ALA A 52 6.14 4.23 -7.13
N ASP A 53 7.43 3.99 -6.90
CA ASP A 53 8.44 3.88 -7.97
C ASP A 53 8.42 2.49 -8.65
N TYR A 54 8.09 1.45 -7.89
CA TYR A 54 8.04 0.06 -8.35
C TYR A 54 6.70 -0.57 -8.01
N VAL A 55 6.14 -1.30 -8.98
CA VAL A 55 4.91 -2.06 -8.82
C VAL A 55 5.21 -3.52 -9.16
N ILE A 56 5.02 -4.41 -8.19
CA ILE A 56 5.16 -5.86 -8.37
C ILE A 56 3.75 -6.45 -8.38
N HIS A 57 3.35 -7.01 -9.51
CA HIS A 57 2.11 -7.77 -9.61
C HIS A 57 2.41 -9.24 -9.29
N MET A 58 1.82 -9.75 -8.20
CA MET A 58 1.88 -11.17 -7.85
C MET A 58 0.51 -11.81 -8.12
N ASP A 59 0.45 -12.64 -9.16
CA ASP A 59 -0.66 -13.52 -9.49
C ASP A 59 -0.19 -14.97 -9.28
N PRO A 60 -0.89 -15.82 -8.51
CA PRO A 60 -0.52 -17.22 -8.30
C PRO A 60 -0.68 -18.08 -9.56
#